data_AF-A0A9N8VWF4-F1
#
_entry.id   AF-A0A9N8VWF4-F1
#
_cell.length_a   1.000
_cell.length_b   1.000
_cell.length_c   1.000
_cell.angle_alpha   90.00
_cell.angle_beta   90.00
_cell.angle_gamma   90.00
#
_symmetry.space_group_name_H-M   'P 1'
#
loop_
_entity.id
_entity.type
_entity.pdbx_description
1 polymer ?
#
loop_
_entity_poly.entity_id
_entity_poly.type
_entity_poly.pdbx_seq_one_letter_code
_entity_poly.pdbx_strand_id
1 'polypeptide(L)'
;MFKVSSQQTYNNDILPEFARSNRYQEKPTKEYLTEDYERFAKNIGRCVIQTFAAEFLIDKVSTEQLQKRIESYKDTSIVGTIGKQIGLNKLLRWVPVNLEEIKKAELSGSYVKPIGQKHVTGRAMLALVGAIYHDQGAFAAKKFFHRHIIPRHPTDHIFADKPILQFDNSILLKTDL
;
A
#
# COMPACT_ATOMS: atom_id res chain seq x y z
N MET A 1 15.16 8.17 -47.20
CA MET A 1 13.85 8.79 -46.88
C MET A 1 12.84 7.65 -46.76
N PHE A 2 12.57 7.14 -45.56
CA PHE A 2 11.68 5.99 -45.33
C PHE A 2 10.45 6.46 -44.55
N LYS A 3 9.26 6.35 -45.16
CA LYS A 3 7.98 6.54 -44.48
C LYS A 3 7.62 5.22 -43.78
N VAL A 4 7.67 5.20 -42.46
CA VAL A 4 7.11 4.12 -41.64
C VAL A 4 5.73 4.59 -41.17
N SER A 5 4.69 4.00 -41.76
CA SER A 5 3.31 4.14 -41.32
C SER A 5 2.89 2.82 -40.68
N SER A 6 2.83 2.80 -39.35
CA SER A 6 2.23 1.71 -38.59
C SER A 6 1.14 2.28 -37.69
N GLN A 7 -0.07 2.41 -38.24
CA GLN A 7 -1.28 2.52 -37.42
C GLN A 7 -1.56 1.13 -36.85
N GLN A 8 -1.17 0.91 -35.59
CA GLN A 8 -1.67 -0.22 -34.82
C GLN A 8 -3.09 0.13 -34.35
N THR A 9 -4.08 -0.49 -35.00
CA THR A 9 -5.45 -0.50 -34.50
C THR A 9 -5.50 -1.39 -33.27
N TYR A 10 -5.58 -0.78 -32.08
CA TYR A 10 -5.88 -1.49 -30.85
C TYR A 10 -7.33 -1.99 -30.91
N ASN A 11 -7.50 -3.31 -30.99
CA ASN A 11 -8.79 -3.97 -30.82
C ASN A 11 -9.26 -3.79 -29.36
N ASN A 12 -10.26 -2.95 -29.16
CA ASN A 12 -10.89 -2.68 -27.86
C ASN A 12 -11.80 -3.82 -27.36
N ASP A 13 -11.82 -4.97 -28.03
CA ASP A 13 -12.82 -6.02 -27.79
C ASP A 13 -12.45 -7.03 -26.69
N ILE A 14 -11.27 -6.92 -26.08
CA ILE A 14 -10.83 -7.80 -24.99
C ILE A 14 -10.59 -6.98 -23.72
N LEU A 15 -11.63 -6.33 -23.23
CA LEU A 15 -11.69 -5.95 -21.83
C LEU A 15 -12.19 -7.15 -21.02
N PRO A 16 -11.55 -7.51 -19.90
CA PRO A 16 -12.01 -8.59 -19.03
C PRO A 16 -13.47 -8.35 -18.64
N GLU A 17 -14.28 -9.42 -18.61
CA GLU A 17 -15.73 -9.41 -18.44
C GLU A 17 -16.22 -8.65 -17.18
N PHE A 18 -15.34 -8.47 -16.19
CA PHE A 18 -15.57 -7.62 -15.02
C PHE A 18 -15.76 -6.12 -15.34
N ALA A 19 -15.32 -5.65 -16.51
CA ALA A 19 -15.44 -4.25 -16.92
C ALA A 19 -16.76 -3.93 -17.68
N ARG A 20 -17.56 -4.95 -18.05
CA ARG A 20 -18.82 -4.76 -18.83
C ARG A 20 -20.08 -4.69 -17.99
N SER A 21 -19.97 -4.79 -16.66
CA SER A 21 -21.11 -4.64 -15.75
C SER A 21 -21.46 -3.16 -15.60
N ASN A 22 -22.42 -2.67 -16.38
CA ASN A 22 -23.10 -1.37 -16.21
C ASN A 22 -23.87 -1.23 -14.86
N ARG A 23 -23.64 -2.11 -13.88
CA ARG A 23 -24.23 -2.04 -12.52
C ARG A 23 -23.64 -0.93 -11.63
N TYR A 24 -22.86 0.00 -12.19
CA TYR A 24 -22.30 1.14 -11.45
C TYR A 24 -23.04 2.47 -11.70
N GLN A 25 -24.16 2.48 -12.43
CA GLN A 25 -24.93 3.73 -12.64
C GLN A 25 -25.99 4.02 -11.57
N GLU A 26 -26.27 3.09 -10.67
CA GLU A 26 -27.05 3.43 -9.47
C GLU A 26 -26.10 4.09 -8.46
N LYS A 27 -26.27 5.39 -8.24
CA LYS A 27 -25.60 6.14 -7.17
C LYS A 27 -25.86 5.40 -5.87
N PRO A 28 -24.86 4.73 -5.27
CA PRO A 28 -25.13 3.91 -4.11
C PRO A 28 -25.52 4.84 -2.96
N THR A 29 -26.59 4.49 -2.24
CA THR A 29 -26.96 5.18 -1.01
C THR A 29 -25.75 5.22 -0.07
N LYS A 30 -25.40 6.43 0.38
CA LYS A 30 -24.11 6.80 1.01
C LYS A 30 -23.61 5.88 2.14
N GLU A 31 -24.50 5.11 2.75
CA GLU A 31 -24.24 4.30 3.93
C GLU A 31 -23.62 2.93 3.62
N TYR A 32 -23.81 2.40 2.40
CA TYR A 32 -23.26 1.10 2.00
C TYR A 32 -21.90 1.17 1.28
N LEU A 33 -21.39 2.38 1.02
CA LEU A 33 -20.17 2.55 0.21
C LEU A 33 -18.88 2.41 1.00
N THR A 34 -18.92 2.59 2.31
CA THR A 34 -17.69 2.78 3.10
C THR A 34 -16.96 1.47 3.36
N GLU A 35 -17.67 0.40 3.73
CA GLU A 35 -17.06 -0.90 4.03
C GLU A 35 -16.51 -1.59 2.78
N ASP A 36 -17.28 -1.57 1.69
CA ASP A 36 -16.87 -2.19 0.43
C ASP A 36 -15.68 -1.44 -0.19
N TYR A 37 -15.66 -0.11 -0.10
CA TYR A 37 -14.53 0.69 -0.57
C TYR A 37 -13.26 0.46 0.26
N GLU A 38 -13.35 0.40 1.60
CA GLU A 38 -12.18 0.10 2.43
C GLU A 38 -11.62 -1.29 2.09
N ARG A 39 -12.50 -2.29 1.93
CA ARG A 39 -12.09 -3.65 1.57
C ARG A 39 -11.42 -3.70 0.20
N PHE A 40 -12.00 -2.98 -0.77
CA PHE A 40 -11.45 -2.84 -2.11
C PHE A 40 -10.08 -2.16 -2.12
N ALA A 41 -9.98 -0.96 -1.54
CA ALA A 41 -8.73 -0.20 -1.47
C ALA A 41 -7.63 -0.99 -0.73
N LYS A 42 -7.97 -1.67 0.36
CA LYS A 42 -7.03 -2.54 1.09
C LYS A 42 -6.50 -3.67 0.21
N ASN A 43 -7.36 -4.33 -0.57
CA ASN A 43 -6.95 -5.42 -1.44
C ASN A 43 -6.04 -4.92 -2.57
N ILE A 44 -6.37 -3.78 -3.19
CA ILE A 44 -5.49 -3.12 -4.17
C ILE A 44 -4.14 -2.80 -3.53
N GLY A 45 -4.12 -2.15 -2.38
CA GLY A 45 -2.88 -1.79 -1.70
C GLY A 45 -2.02 -3.00 -1.36
N ARG A 46 -2.63 -4.13 -0.99
CA ARG A 46 -1.93 -5.41 -0.78
C ARG A 46 -1.23 -5.89 -2.05
N CYS A 47 -1.92 -5.89 -3.19
CA CYS A 47 -1.34 -6.26 -4.48
C CYS A 47 -0.20 -5.30 -4.88
N VAL A 48 -0.44 -3.99 -4.78
CA VAL A 48 0.52 -2.95 -5.14
C VAL A 48 1.82 -3.09 -4.33
N ILE A 49 1.71 -3.23 -3.00
CA ILE A 49 2.87 -3.44 -2.13
C ILE A 49 3.61 -4.73 -2.49
N GLN A 50 2.88 -5.82 -2.77
CA GLN A 50 3.49 -7.09 -3.15
C GLN A 50 4.31 -6.95 -4.44
N THR A 51 3.77 -6.27 -5.45
CA THR A 51 4.44 -6.03 -6.73
C THR A 51 5.68 -5.16 -6.54
N PHE A 52 5.58 -4.04 -5.82
CA PHE A 52 6.74 -3.17 -5.59
C PHE A 52 7.80 -3.81 -4.71
N ALA A 53 7.41 -4.62 -3.72
CA ALA A 53 8.35 -5.41 -2.93
C ALA A 53 9.07 -6.45 -3.80
N ALA A 54 8.36 -7.15 -4.68
CA ALA A 54 8.96 -8.11 -5.60
C ALA A 54 9.99 -7.43 -6.52
N GLU A 55 9.62 -6.31 -7.13
CA GLU A 55 10.52 -5.50 -7.96
C GLU A 55 11.75 -5.02 -7.18
N PHE A 56 11.56 -4.55 -5.95
CA PHE A 56 12.67 -4.09 -5.11
C PHE A 56 13.63 -5.23 -4.69
N LEU A 57 13.10 -6.42 -4.45
CA LEU A 57 13.84 -7.55 -3.88
C LEU A 57 14.49 -8.46 -4.92
N ILE A 58 14.01 -8.50 -6.17
CA ILE A 58 14.40 -9.53 -7.16
C ILE A 58 15.92 -9.65 -7.33
N ASP A 59 16.65 -8.53 -7.30
CA ASP A 59 18.12 -8.51 -7.45
C ASP A 59 18.87 -8.46 -6.11
N LYS A 60 18.16 -8.40 -4.98
CA LYS A 60 18.75 -8.23 -3.64
C LYS A 60 18.77 -9.51 -2.82
N VAL A 61 17.94 -10.50 -3.15
CA VAL A 61 17.74 -11.70 -2.33
C VAL A 61 17.73 -12.97 -3.16
N SER A 62 18.11 -14.10 -2.55
CA SER A 62 17.99 -15.39 -3.22
C SER A 62 16.53 -15.73 -3.50
N THR A 63 16.30 -16.54 -4.53
CA THR A 63 14.97 -17.05 -4.92
C THR A 63 14.25 -17.72 -3.74
N GLU A 64 14.98 -18.46 -2.90
CA GLU A 64 14.46 -19.12 -1.69
C GLU A 64 13.90 -18.12 -0.65
N GLN A 65 14.52 -16.95 -0.50
CA GLN A 65 14.09 -15.93 0.45
C GLN A 65 13.06 -14.96 -0.13
N LEU A 66 12.97 -14.87 -1.47
CA LEU A 66 12.18 -13.88 -2.18
C LEU A 66 10.71 -13.91 -1.76
N GLN A 67 10.07 -15.08 -1.82
CA GLN A 67 8.65 -15.22 -1.46
C GLN A 67 8.40 -14.85 0.01
N LYS A 68 9.22 -15.36 0.94
CA LYS A 68 9.07 -15.08 2.37
C LYS A 68 9.20 -13.59 2.66
N ARG A 69 10.14 -12.90 2.01
CA ARG A 69 10.33 -11.46 2.18
C ARG A 69 9.18 -10.67 1.56
N ILE A 70 8.75 -10.99 0.35
CA ILE A 70 7.58 -10.37 -0.29
C ILE A 70 6.33 -10.49 0.62
N GLU A 71 6.08 -11.67 1.21
CA GLU A 71 4.95 -11.87 2.12
C GLU A 71 5.03 -10.98 3.36
N SER A 72 6.23 -10.71 3.87
CA SER A 72 6.39 -9.83 5.03
C SER A 72 6.02 -8.36 4.76
N TYR A 73 6.19 -7.87 3.54
CA TYR A 73 5.82 -6.49 3.17
C TYR A 73 4.31 -6.24 3.22
N LYS A 74 3.50 -7.29 3.07
CA LYS A 74 2.03 -7.20 3.15
C LYS A 74 1.46 -7.72 4.47
N ASP A 75 2.31 -8.13 5.40
CA ASP A 75 1.87 -8.52 6.74
C ASP A 75 1.28 -7.31 7.47
N THR A 76 0.03 -7.45 7.90
CA THR A 76 -0.71 -6.34 8.52
C THR A 76 -0.07 -5.89 9.82
N SER A 77 0.62 -6.79 10.53
CA SER A 77 1.36 -6.44 11.74
C SER A 77 2.53 -5.53 11.35
N ILE A 78 3.43 -5.98 10.47
CA ILE A 78 4.62 -5.22 10.06
C ILE A 78 4.23 -3.86 9.48
N VAL A 79 3.30 -3.85 8.52
CA VAL A 79 2.79 -2.61 7.90
C VAL A 79 2.14 -1.70 8.96
N GLY A 80 1.47 -2.28 9.95
CA GLY A 80 0.90 -1.54 11.08
C GLY A 80 1.95 -0.88 11.97
N THR A 81 3.11 -1.52 12.20
CA THR A 81 4.25 -0.87 12.89
C THR A 81 4.74 0.33 12.09
N ILE A 82 4.91 0.17 10.78
CA ILE A 82 5.37 1.25 9.89
C ILE A 82 4.37 2.41 9.91
N GLY A 83 3.07 2.11 9.78
CA GLY A 83 1.99 3.10 9.86
C GLY A 83 2.00 3.88 11.18
N LYS A 84 2.29 3.21 12.31
CA LYS A 84 2.46 3.88 13.60
C LYS A 84 3.68 4.80 13.63
N GLN A 85 4.80 4.39 13.04
CA GLN A 85 6.02 5.20 12.99
C GLN A 85 5.85 6.49 12.17
N ILE A 86 4.97 6.49 11.16
CA ILE A 86 4.63 7.70 10.40
C ILE A 86 3.43 8.48 10.98
N GLY A 87 2.91 8.06 12.13
CA GLY A 87 1.83 8.74 12.83
C GLY A 87 0.40 8.46 12.32
N LEU A 88 0.23 7.52 11.38
CA LEU A 88 -1.10 7.20 10.81
C LEU A 88 -2.11 6.83 11.89
N ASN A 89 -1.68 6.12 12.94
CA ASN A 89 -2.52 5.69 14.04
C ASN A 89 -3.19 6.84 14.82
N LYS A 90 -2.68 8.07 14.70
CA LYS A 90 -3.27 9.27 15.33
C LYS A 90 -4.44 9.85 14.51
N LEU A 91 -4.54 9.46 13.24
CA LEU A 91 -5.57 9.95 12.30
C LEU A 91 -6.77 8.98 12.20
N LEU A 92 -6.61 7.76 12.71
CA LEU A 92 -7.64 6.72 12.62
C LEU A 92 -8.66 6.86 13.74
N ARG A 93 -9.94 6.77 13.38
CA ARG A 93 -11.03 6.54 14.32
C ARG A 93 -11.25 5.03 14.42
N TRP A 94 -11.06 4.47 15.61
CA TRP A 94 -11.22 3.05 15.84
C TRP A 94 -11.53 2.80 17.33
N VAL A 95 -12.12 1.64 17.63
CA VAL A 95 -12.45 1.23 18.99
C VAL A 95 -11.56 0.06 19.40
N PRO A 96 -10.82 0.15 20.53
CA PRO A 96 -10.01 -0.95 21.01
C PRO A 96 -10.87 -2.10 21.51
N VAL A 97 -10.36 -3.33 21.35
CA VAL A 97 -11.06 -4.54 21.80
C VAL A 97 -11.26 -4.53 23.32
N ASN A 98 -10.30 -3.96 24.06
CA ASN A 98 -10.32 -3.85 25.51
C ASN A 98 -10.79 -2.46 26.02
N LEU A 99 -11.79 -1.86 25.35
CA LEU A 99 -12.29 -0.53 25.71
C LEU A 99 -12.70 -0.40 27.18
N GLU A 100 -13.42 -1.39 27.72
CA GLU A 100 -13.92 -1.35 29.08
C GLU A 100 -12.79 -1.44 30.13
N GLU A 101 -11.71 -2.17 29.83
CA GLU A 101 -10.51 -2.21 30.68
C GLU A 101 -9.78 -0.87 30.68
N ILE A 102 -9.69 -0.22 29.51
CA ILE A 102 -9.07 1.10 29.37
C ILE A 102 -9.84 2.13 30.20
N LYS A 103 -11.18 2.16 30.11
CA LYS A 103 -12.01 3.07 30.91
C LYS A 103 -11.83 2.84 32.41
N LYS A 104 -11.81 1.58 32.87
CA LYS A 104 -11.56 1.24 34.29
C LYS A 104 -10.15 1.66 34.74
N ALA A 105 -9.17 1.52 33.87
CA ALA A 105 -7.80 1.91 34.15
C ALA A 105 -7.70 3.44 34.31
N GLU A 106 -8.31 4.21 33.40
CA GLU A 106 -8.36 5.67 33.47
C GLU A 106 -8.99 6.17 34.78
N LEU A 107 -10.12 5.57 35.20
CA LEU A 107 -10.77 5.91 36.48
C LEU A 107 -9.90 5.60 37.71
N SER A 108 -9.02 4.60 37.62
CA SER A 108 -8.10 4.23 38.71
C SER A 108 -6.73 4.92 38.63
N GLY A 109 -6.51 5.78 37.63
CA GLY A 109 -5.21 6.42 37.39
C GLY A 109 -4.14 5.47 36.84
N SER A 110 -4.53 4.28 36.35
CA SER A 110 -3.65 3.32 35.71
C SER A 110 -3.73 3.39 34.19
N TYR A 111 -2.74 2.82 33.50
CA TYR A 111 -2.68 2.81 32.04
C TYR A 111 -2.74 1.39 31.49
N VAL A 112 -3.69 1.16 30.58
CA VAL A 112 -3.82 -0.10 29.84
C VAL A 112 -3.60 0.19 28.35
N LYS A 113 -2.74 -0.62 27.72
CA LYS A 113 -2.42 -0.47 26.30
C LYS A 113 -3.61 -0.90 25.43
N PRO A 114 -4.02 -0.09 24.43
CA PRO A 114 -5.05 -0.48 23.47
C PRO A 114 -4.67 -1.71 22.64
N ILE A 115 -5.52 -2.73 22.64
CA ILE A 115 -5.37 -3.95 21.85
C ILE A 115 -5.97 -3.74 20.45
N GLY A 116 -5.26 -4.18 19.41
CA GLY A 116 -5.71 -4.11 18.02
C GLY A 116 -5.20 -2.91 17.21
N GLN A 117 -4.61 -1.91 17.87
CA GLN A 117 -4.13 -0.68 17.19
C GLN A 117 -3.23 -0.98 15.99
N LYS A 118 -2.29 -1.91 16.16
CA LYS A 118 -1.34 -2.31 15.12
C LYS A 118 -2.05 -2.90 13.91
N HIS A 119 -3.03 -3.77 14.14
CA HIS A 119 -3.80 -4.40 13.07
C HIS A 119 -4.65 -3.38 12.30
N VAL A 120 -5.38 -2.51 13.01
CA VAL A 120 -6.20 -1.45 12.39
C VAL A 120 -5.31 -0.48 11.60
N THR A 121 -4.16 -0.09 12.15
CA THR A 121 -3.21 0.78 11.45
C THR A 121 -2.65 0.12 10.20
N GLY A 122 -2.36 -1.18 10.25
CA GLY A 122 -1.89 -1.94 9.09
C GLY A 122 -2.93 -1.98 7.98
N ARG A 123 -4.19 -2.26 8.32
CA ARG A 123 -5.30 -2.23 7.34
C ARG A 123 -5.44 -0.86 6.69
N ALA A 124 -5.41 0.21 7.50
CA ALA A 124 -5.51 1.56 6.99
C ALA A 124 -4.34 1.94 6.08
N MET A 125 -3.12 1.52 6.41
CA MET A 125 -1.94 1.76 5.58
C MET A 125 -2.02 1.03 4.23
N LEU A 126 -2.49 -0.23 4.22
CA LEU A 126 -2.78 -0.94 2.97
C LEU A 126 -3.84 -0.20 2.14
N ALA A 127 -4.96 0.19 2.77
CA ALA A 127 -6.01 0.94 2.08
C ALA A 127 -5.51 2.28 1.53
N LEU A 128 -4.66 3.00 2.28
CA LEU A 128 -4.04 4.24 1.84
C LEU A 128 -3.19 4.06 0.58
N VAL A 129 -2.34 3.03 0.54
CA VAL A 129 -1.54 2.73 -0.66
C VAL A 129 -2.44 2.39 -1.85
N GLY A 130 -3.50 1.61 -1.63
CA GLY A 130 -4.48 1.30 -2.68
C GLY A 130 -5.23 2.54 -3.17
N ALA A 131 -5.59 3.45 -2.26
CA ALA A 131 -6.24 4.72 -2.62
C ALA A 131 -5.30 5.63 -3.43
N ILE A 132 -4.03 5.76 -3.04
CA ILE A 132 -3.03 6.52 -3.83
C ILE A 132 -2.87 5.90 -5.21
N TYR A 133 -2.81 4.57 -5.31
CA TYR A 133 -2.70 3.89 -6.60
C TYR A 133 -3.93 4.14 -7.47
N HIS A 134 -5.13 4.07 -6.90
CA HIS A 134 -6.38 4.28 -7.62
C HIS A 134 -6.55 5.74 -8.09
N ASP A 135 -6.20 6.72 -7.25
CA ASP A 135 -6.41 8.15 -7.50
C ASP A 135 -5.28 8.80 -8.31
N GLN A 136 -4.02 8.46 -8.01
CA GLN A 136 -2.82 9.11 -8.57
C GLN A 136 -1.94 8.17 -9.41
N GLY A 137 -2.32 6.89 -9.52
CA GLY A 137 -1.62 5.90 -10.34
C GLY A 137 -0.39 5.26 -9.69
N ALA A 138 0.22 4.34 -10.44
CA ALA A 138 1.31 3.48 -9.99
C ALA A 138 2.56 4.27 -9.54
N PHE A 139 2.90 5.35 -10.26
CA PHE A 139 4.11 6.13 -9.99
C PHE A 139 4.05 6.80 -8.60
N ALA A 140 2.92 7.43 -8.25
CA ALA A 140 2.71 8.05 -6.95
C ALA A 140 2.75 7.03 -5.81
N ALA A 141 2.07 5.88 -5.99
CA ALA A 141 2.07 4.80 -5.01
C ALA A 141 3.48 4.22 -4.78
N LYS A 142 4.25 4.04 -5.85
CA LYS A 142 5.64 3.55 -5.78
C LYS A 142 6.53 4.53 -5.04
N LYS A 143 6.43 5.83 -5.32
CA LYS A 143 7.15 6.88 -4.58
C LYS A 143 6.83 6.85 -3.09
N PHE A 144 5.54 6.67 -2.73
CA PHE A 144 5.13 6.50 -1.35
C PHE A 144 5.75 5.25 -0.70
N PHE A 145 5.71 4.10 -1.39
CA PHE A 145 6.30 2.84 -0.93
C PHE A 145 7.80 2.98 -0.65
N HIS A 146 8.57 3.51 -1.60
CA HIS A 146 10.02 3.71 -1.43
C HIS A 146 10.37 4.69 -0.30
N ARG A 147 9.58 5.74 -0.11
CA ARG A 147 9.86 6.77 0.90
C ARG A 147 9.48 6.34 2.32
N HIS A 148 8.35 5.63 2.46
CA HIS A 148 7.76 5.38 3.77
C HIS A 148 7.86 3.93 4.23
N ILE A 149 7.74 2.95 3.32
CA ILE A 149 7.67 1.52 3.67
C ILE A 149 9.06 0.91 3.74
N ILE A 150 9.86 0.98 2.66
CA ILE A 150 11.18 0.34 2.59
C ILE A 150 12.10 0.72 3.77
N PRO A 151 12.33 2.02 4.09
CA PRO A 151 13.32 2.39 5.10
C PRO A 151 12.94 1.97 6.53
N ARG A 152 11.69 1.54 6.74
CA ARG A 152 11.12 1.17 8.03
C ARG A 152 10.80 -0.32 8.12
N HIS A 153 11.03 -1.06 7.04
CA HIS A 153 10.74 -2.48 7.00
C HIS A 153 11.83 -3.26 7.76
N PRO A 154 11.48 -4.12 8.74
CA PRO A 154 12.44 -4.70 9.67
C PRO A 154 13.46 -5.64 9.02
N THR A 155 13.16 -6.21 7.85
CA THR A 155 14.08 -7.11 7.12
C THR A 155 15.16 -6.39 6.33
N ASP A 156 15.04 -5.06 6.19
CA ASP A 156 15.86 -4.31 5.24
C ASP A 156 17.13 -3.75 5.88
N HIS A 157 17.21 -3.76 7.21
CA HIS A 157 18.43 -3.44 7.95
C HIS A 157 19.59 -4.38 7.59
N ILE A 158 19.31 -5.58 7.06
CA ILE A 158 20.31 -6.55 6.60
C ILE A 158 21.08 -6.03 5.37
N PHE A 159 20.56 -5.05 4.64
CA PHE A 159 21.23 -4.46 3.47
C PHE A 159 21.91 -3.12 3.76
N ALA A 160 21.83 -2.60 5.00
CA ALA A 160 22.41 -1.31 5.35
C ALA A 160 23.93 -1.26 5.20
N ASP A 161 24.61 -2.42 5.16
CA ASP A 161 26.06 -2.51 4.95
C ASP A 161 26.47 -2.44 3.47
N LYS A 162 25.50 -2.50 2.52
CA LYS A 162 25.79 -2.27 1.10
C LYS A 162 25.36 -0.86 0.71
N PRO A 163 26.27 -0.01 0.18
CA PRO A 163 25.92 1.34 -0.23
C PRO A 163 24.79 1.28 -1.27
N ILE A 164 23.65 1.88 -0.93
CA ILE A 164 22.51 2.02 -1.83
C ILE A 164 23.00 2.88 -3.00
N LEU A 165 23.04 2.30 -4.21
CA LEU A 165 23.20 3.06 -5.44
C LEU A 165 22.11 4.13 -5.45
N GLN A 166 22.50 5.39 -5.22
CA GLN A 166 21.58 6.51 -5.27
C GLN A 166 20.99 6.57 -6.67
N PHE A 167 19.68 6.31 -6.80
CA PHE A 167 18.98 6.55 -8.04
C PHE A 167 19.03 8.05 -8.31
N ASP A 168 19.81 8.42 -9.33
CA ASP A 168 19.92 9.79 -9.79
C ASP A 168 18.60 10.18 -10.47
N ASN A 169 17.77 10.92 -9.74
CA ASN A 169 16.48 11.40 -10.24
C ASN A 169 16.63 12.51 -11.29
N SER A 170 17.85 12.94 -11.64
CA SER A 170 18.09 13.98 -12.65
C SER A 170 17.76 13.53 -14.09
N ILE A 171 17.60 12.23 -14.34
CA ILE A 171 17.38 11.67 -15.69
C ILE A 171 15.90 11.77 -16.13
N LEU A 172 14.94 11.89 -15.21
CA LEU A 172 13.51 11.82 -15.53
C LEU A 172 12.84 13.17 -15.87
N LEU A 173 13.59 14.29 -15.93
CA LEU A 173 13.04 15.62 -16.24
C LEU A 173 13.50 16.20 -17.59
N LYS A 174 14.09 15.41 -18.49
CA LYS A 174 14.56 15.91 -19.81
C LYS A 174 13.74 15.45 -21.02
N THR A 175 12.44 15.27 -20.86
CA THR A 175 11.52 15.20 -22.01
C THR A 175 10.64 16.43 -21.99
N ASP A 176 11.24 17.55 -22.40
CA ASP A 176 10.51 18.75 -22.78
C ASP A 176 9.91 18.55 -24.19
N LEU A 177 8.64 18.94 -24.28
CA LEU A 177 7.82 19.11 -25.47
C LEU A 177 8.37 20.20 -26.41
#